data_AF-A0AAN5YYX4-F1
#
_entry.id   AF-A0AAN5YYX4-F1
#
_cell.length_a   1.000
_cell.length_b   1.000
_cell.length_c   1.000
_cell.angle_alpha   90.00
_cell.angle_beta   90.00
_cell.angle_gamma   90.00
#
_symmetry.space_group_name_H-M   'P 1'
#
loop_
_entity.id
_entity.type
_entity.pdbx_description
1 polymer ?
#
loop_
_entity_poly.entity_id
_entity_poly.type
_entity_poly.pdbx_seq_one_letter_code
_entity_poly.pdbx_strand_id
1 'polypeptide(L)'
;MFKRKPDIRNLAPLRSSDRRKLADQIIRDYQVPLPEQSDDASSTSTLSSLRNSLLPDSTSSARFITPTEQGIVYIGAHPDQEERVLWFQTGKNPRLIPTVYTLWRNPNLIPLLHTPDFVVDEKLKHGADLMVPGLVKAKGSAWDKRATTGAVVAVAGLQNPTVPIWVGTCQIDVQNLPDDLQGQKGVAVKALHWAGDECWSWKSLGSGGIDPPSNLEGWIGLDAGLASQLGKVLLEDESKAAEPSPRNQLEEPQATVDDANDAND
;
A
#
# COMPACT_ATOMS: atom_id res chain seq x y z
N MET A 1 5.63 8.48 -0.30
CA MET A 1 6.83 9.17 -0.83
C MET A 1 6.50 10.24 -1.87
N PHE A 2 5.64 9.99 -2.86
CA PHE A 2 5.33 10.93 -3.95
C PHE A 2 4.18 11.91 -3.63
N LYS A 3 4.18 12.54 -2.44
CA LYS A 3 3.18 13.57 -2.07
C LYS A 3 3.31 14.86 -2.89
N ARG A 4 4.49 15.09 -3.45
CA ARG A 4 4.83 16.29 -4.23
C ARG A 4 5.42 15.85 -5.56
N LYS A 5 5.20 16.67 -6.57
CA LYS A 5 5.63 16.40 -7.94
C LYS A 5 7.12 16.05 -7.98
N PRO A 6 7.50 14.84 -8.43
CA PRO A 6 8.90 14.48 -8.57
C PRO A 6 9.51 15.22 -9.77
N ASP A 7 10.75 15.65 -9.61
CA ASP A 7 11.56 16.13 -10.71
C ASP A 7 12.24 14.93 -11.38
N ILE A 8 11.78 14.58 -12.59
CA ILE A 8 12.25 13.43 -13.36
C ILE A 8 13.17 13.94 -14.48
N ARG A 9 14.42 13.47 -14.46
CA ARG A 9 15.48 13.91 -15.38
C ARG A 9 16.17 12.73 -16.04
N ASN A 10 16.77 13.00 -17.20
CA ASN A 10 17.64 12.08 -17.92
C ASN A 10 16.94 10.76 -18.28
N LEU A 11 15.79 10.84 -18.95
CA LEU A 11 15.10 9.66 -19.46
C LEU A 11 15.97 8.98 -20.53
N ALA A 12 16.36 7.74 -20.27
CA ALA A 12 17.23 6.95 -21.14
C ALA A 12 16.62 5.55 -21.37
N PRO A 13 16.45 5.10 -22.62
CA PRO A 13 15.99 3.75 -22.91
C PRO A 13 16.89 2.69 -22.30
N LEU A 14 16.30 1.64 -21.71
CA LEU A 14 17.08 0.52 -21.20
C LEU A 14 17.58 -0.37 -22.34
N ARG A 15 18.86 -0.75 -22.28
CA ARG A 15 19.39 -1.80 -23.14
C ARG A 15 18.73 -3.13 -22.81
N SER A 16 18.51 -3.96 -23.82
CA SER A 16 17.88 -5.29 -23.66
C SER A 16 18.61 -6.20 -22.66
N SER A 17 19.95 -6.08 -22.54
CA SER A 17 20.74 -6.80 -21.54
C SER A 17 20.44 -6.35 -20.11
N ASP A 18 20.31 -5.04 -19.90
CA ASP A 18 20.11 -4.45 -18.58
C ASP A 18 18.67 -4.69 -18.12
N ARG A 19 17.70 -4.57 -19.03
CA ARG A 19 16.30 -4.92 -18.79
C ARG A 19 16.12 -6.37 -18.36
N ARG A 20 16.78 -7.33 -19.04
CA ARG A 20 16.74 -8.75 -18.65
C ARG A 20 17.31 -8.98 -17.26
N LYS A 21 18.45 -8.35 -16.92
CA LYS A 21 19.04 -8.44 -15.58
C LYS A 21 18.11 -7.90 -14.50
N LEU A 22 17.45 -6.77 -14.75
CA LEU A 22 16.48 -6.19 -13.82
C LEU A 22 15.24 -7.09 -13.67
N ALA A 23 14.73 -7.67 -14.76
CA ALA A 23 13.61 -8.61 -14.69
C ALA A 23 13.98 -9.87 -13.90
N ASP A 24 15.17 -10.42 -14.12
CA ASP A 24 15.68 -11.57 -13.35
C ASP A 24 15.89 -11.22 -11.87
N GLN A 25 16.29 -9.99 -11.57
CA GLN A 25 16.36 -9.49 -10.21
C GLN A 25 14.96 -9.42 -9.57
N ILE A 26 13.96 -8.86 -10.26
CA ILE A 26 12.58 -8.81 -9.78
C ILE A 26 12.06 -10.22 -9.48
N ILE A 27 12.26 -11.16 -10.39
CA ILE A 27 11.83 -12.57 -10.22
C ILE A 27 12.44 -13.16 -8.95
N ARG A 28 13.74 -12.92 -8.71
CA ARG A 28 14.45 -13.39 -7.52
C ARG A 28 13.96 -12.71 -6.25
N ASP A 29 13.87 -11.37 -6.27
CA ASP A 29 13.56 -10.54 -5.12
C ASP A 29 12.14 -10.80 -4.60
N TYR A 30 11.20 -11.08 -5.50
CA TYR A 30 9.79 -11.33 -5.21
C TYR A 30 9.39 -12.81 -5.28
N GLN A 31 10.34 -13.70 -5.55
CA GLN A 31 10.12 -15.15 -5.65
C GLN A 31 8.97 -15.49 -6.60
N VAL A 32 8.93 -14.84 -7.76
CA VAL A 32 7.89 -15.04 -8.76
C VAL A 32 7.94 -16.50 -9.25
N PRO A 33 6.83 -17.25 -9.21
CA PRO A 33 6.81 -18.63 -9.67
C PRO A 33 7.27 -18.71 -11.13
N LEU A 34 8.29 -19.52 -11.38
CA LEU A 34 8.74 -19.79 -12.74
C LEU A 34 7.89 -20.93 -13.32
N PRO A 35 7.49 -20.84 -14.60
CA PRO A 35 6.88 -21.98 -15.28
C PRO A 35 7.84 -23.17 -15.25
N GLU A 36 7.33 -24.37 -15.01
CA GLU A 36 8.17 -25.57 -14.84
C GLU A 36 9.11 -25.74 -16.03
N GLN A 37 10.39 -25.96 -15.74
CA GLN A 37 11.43 -26.15 -16.73
C GLN A 37 11.27 -27.53 -17.37
N SER A 38 10.57 -27.61 -18.50
CA SER A 38 10.89 -28.62 -19.50
C SER A 38 12.01 -28.08 -20.40
N ASP A 39 12.93 -28.94 -20.82
CA ASP A 39 14.09 -28.64 -21.68
C ASP A 39 13.73 -28.21 -23.13
N ASP A 40 12.50 -27.74 -23.34
CA ASP A 40 11.95 -27.38 -24.66
C ASP A 40 11.98 -25.88 -24.93
N ALA A 41 11.99 -25.50 -26.21
CA ALA A 41 11.87 -24.12 -26.68
C ALA A 41 10.66 -23.35 -26.10
N SER A 42 9.63 -24.06 -25.64
CA SER A 42 8.44 -23.52 -24.96
C SER A 42 8.76 -22.80 -23.65
N SER A 43 9.67 -23.34 -22.82
CA SER A 43 10.03 -22.75 -21.51
C SER A 43 10.81 -21.44 -21.64
N THR A 44 11.59 -21.29 -22.71
CA THR A 44 12.30 -20.04 -23.03
C THR A 44 11.33 -18.94 -23.47
N SER A 45 10.27 -19.30 -24.20
CA SER A 45 9.22 -18.38 -24.63
C SER A 45 8.41 -17.86 -23.45
N THR A 46 8.03 -18.72 -22.50
CA THR A 46 7.25 -18.32 -21.33
C THR A 46 8.03 -17.40 -20.38
N LEU A 47 9.32 -17.65 -20.17
CA LEU A 47 10.20 -16.78 -19.38
C LEU A 47 10.34 -15.40 -20.06
N SER A 48 10.51 -15.37 -21.39
CA SER A 48 10.61 -14.12 -22.14
C SER A 48 9.33 -13.27 -22.02
N SER A 49 8.16 -13.92 -22.10
CA SER A 49 6.87 -13.28 -21.85
C SER A 49 6.75 -12.74 -20.42
N LEU A 50 7.18 -13.51 -19.41
CA LEU A 50 7.19 -13.05 -18.02
C LEU A 50 8.07 -11.80 -17.83
N ARG A 51 9.29 -11.81 -18.38
CA ARG A 51 10.19 -10.66 -18.32
C ARG A 51 9.58 -9.42 -18.98
N ASN A 52 8.93 -9.57 -20.13
CA ASN A 52 8.26 -8.48 -20.83
C ASN A 52 7.00 -8.00 -20.09
N SER A 53 6.32 -8.89 -19.35
CA SER A 53 5.20 -8.51 -18.45
C SER A 53 5.66 -7.69 -17.24
N LEU A 54 6.87 -7.94 -16.74
CA LEU A 54 7.45 -7.18 -15.62
C LEU A 54 8.09 -5.86 -16.10
N LEU A 55 8.86 -5.91 -17.18
CA LEU A 55 9.56 -4.77 -17.79
C LEU A 55 9.39 -4.80 -19.31
N PRO A 56 8.44 -4.02 -19.86
CA PRO A 56 8.17 -3.95 -21.29
C PRO A 56 9.37 -3.49 -22.13
N ASP A 57 9.35 -3.77 -23.42
CA ASP A 57 10.41 -3.35 -24.36
C ASP A 57 10.62 -1.83 -24.42
N SER A 58 9.57 -1.06 -24.18
CA SER A 58 9.57 0.41 -24.11
C SER A 58 10.21 0.99 -22.84
N THR A 59 10.69 0.14 -21.92
CA THR A 59 11.16 0.62 -20.61
C THR A 59 12.38 1.53 -20.72
N SER A 60 12.27 2.74 -20.19
CA SER A 60 13.32 3.71 -19.98
C SER A 60 13.56 3.91 -18.49
N SER A 61 14.78 4.26 -18.10
CA SER A 61 15.09 4.69 -16.73
C SER A 61 15.28 6.20 -16.68
N ALA A 62 14.90 6.82 -15.57
CA ALA A 62 15.16 8.22 -15.29
C ALA A 62 15.48 8.42 -13.82
N ARG A 63 16.28 9.44 -13.51
CA ARG A 63 16.51 9.82 -12.12
C ARG A 63 15.33 10.67 -11.66
N PHE A 64 14.77 10.36 -10.49
CA PHE A 64 13.78 11.22 -9.85
C PHE A 64 14.37 11.86 -8.59
N ILE A 65 13.91 13.07 -8.28
CA ILE A 65 14.21 13.79 -7.05
C ILE A 65 12.90 14.33 -6.48
N THR A 66 12.64 14.02 -5.21
CA THR A 66 11.56 14.61 -4.40
C THR A 66 12.18 15.31 -3.19
N PRO A 67 11.45 16.16 -2.46
CA PRO A 67 11.97 16.79 -1.24
C PRO A 67 12.38 15.79 -0.15
N THR A 68 11.80 14.59 -0.15
CA THR A 68 12.06 13.56 0.86
C THR A 68 13.08 12.52 0.41
N GLU A 69 13.09 12.17 -0.88
CA GLU A 69 13.86 11.05 -1.41
C GLU A 69 14.31 11.27 -2.87
N GLN A 70 15.34 10.55 -3.28
CA GLN A 70 15.82 10.49 -4.66
C GLN A 70 16.10 9.05 -5.07
N GLY A 71 16.10 8.79 -6.37
CA GLY A 71 16.33 7.45 -6.88
C GLY A 71 16.12 7.34 -8.38
N ILE A 72 15.75 6.14 -8.82
CA ILE A 72 15.53 5.81 -10.23
C ILE A 72 14.08 5.37 -10.39
N VAL A 73 13.39 5.93 -11.39
CA VAL A 73 12.13 5.40 -11.90
C VAL A 73 12.38 4.62 -13.18
N TYR A 74 11.56 3.60 -13.40
CA TYR A 74 11.50 2.84 -14.64
C TYR A 74 10.13 3.09 -15.25
N ILE A 75 10.14 3.76 -16.40
CA ILE A 75 8.97 4.21 -17.13
C ILE A 75 8.81 3.31 -18.35
N GLY A 76 7.61 2.81 -18.59
CA GLY A 76 7.32 2.00 -19.77
C GLY A 76 5.84 1.95 -20.06
N ALA A 77 5.50 1.29 -21.16
CA ALA A 77 4.12 1.07 -21.60
C ALA A 77 3.90 -0.42 -21.81
N HIS A 78 2.89 -0.97 -21.12
CA HIS A 78 2.33 -2.27 -21.48
C HIS A 78 1.51 -2.16 -22.77
N PRO A 79 1.24 -3.28 -23.46
CA PRO A 79 0.33 -3.28 -24.62
C PRO A 79 -0.99 -2.58 -24.26
N ASP A 80 -1.43 -1.72 -25.17
CA ASP A 80 -2.68 -0.95 -25.09
C ASP A 80 -2.74 0.10 -23.96
N GLN A 81 -1.59 0.47 -23.38
CA GLN A 81 -1.49 1.51 -22.37
C GLN A 81 -0.47 2.58 -22.73
N GLU A 82 -0.69 3.79 -22.20
CA GLU A 82 0.27 4.87 -22.28
C GLU A 82 1.48 4.63 -21.35
N GLU A 83 2.57 5.35 -21.61
CA GLU A 83 3.76 5.31 -20.74
C GLU A 83 3.43 5.79 -19.33
N ARG A 84 3.85 4.99 -18.34
CA ARG A 84 3.69 5.26 -16.91
C ARG A 84 4.93 4.82 -16.14
N VAL A 85 5.08 5.30 -14.91
CA VAL A 85 6.08 4.75 -13.99
C VAL A 85 5.61 3.37 -13.55
N LEU A 86 6.39 2.34 -13.90
CA LEU A 86 6.09 0.94 -13.57
C LEU A 86 6.83 0.50 -12.30
N TRP A 87 8.07 0.96 -12.14
CA TRP A 87 8.89 0.62 -10.98
C TRP A 87 9.67 1.82 -10.52
N PHE A 88 10.07 1.82 -9.26
CA PHE A 88 11.02 2.79 -8.74
C PHE A 88 11.95 2.16 -7.72
N GLN A 89 13.10 2.78 -7.52
CA GLN A 89 14.13 2.35 -6.58
C GLN A 89 14.60 3.58 -5.83
N THR A 90 14.74 3.49 -4.51
CA THR A 90 15.05 4.65 -3.65
C THR A 90 16.36 4.46 -2.91
N GLY A 91 17.12 5.55 -2.77
CA GLY A 91 18.38 5.56 -2.04
C GLY A 91 19.39 4.54 -2.59
N LYS A 92 19.95 3.70 -1.69
CA LYS A 92 20.88 2.61 -2.03
C LYS A 92 20.21 1.23 -2.03
N ASN A 93 18.90 1.16 -1.81
CA ASN A 93 18.19 -0.11 -1.79
C ASN A 93 18.25 -0.71 -3.20
N PRO A 94 18.79 -1.91 -3.42
CA PRO A 94 18.83 -2.51 -4.75
C PRO A 94 17.44 -2.95 -5.23
N ARG A 95 16.47 -3.15 -4.34
CA ARG A 95 15.16 -3.71 -4.66
C ARG A 95 14.30 -2.72 -5.47
N LEU A 96 13.77 -3.17 -6.60
CA LEU A 96 12.79 -2.43 -7.38
C LEU A 96 11.42 -2.54 -6.72
N ILE A 97 10.77 -1.41 -6.47
CA ILE A 97 9.42 -1.33 -5.86
C ILE A 97 8.40 -1.14 -6.99
N PRO A 98 7.37 -2.01 -7.08
CA PRO A 98 6.34 -1.88 -8.11
C PRO A 98 5.41 -0.70 -7.81
N THR A 99 4.93 -0.04 -8.86
CA THR A 99 3.77 0.86 -8.76
C THR A 99 2.46 0.08 -8.81
N VAL A 100 1.34 0.75 -8.50
CA VAL A 100 0.02 0.11 -8.63
C VAL A 100 -0.24 -0.37 -10.06
N TYR A 101 0.27 0.32 -11.08
CA TYR A 101 0.14 -0.09 -12.48
C TYR A 101 0.79 -1.45 -12.76
N THR A 102 1.98 -1.68 -12.21
CA THR A 102 2.66 -2.98 -12.32
C THR A 102 1.87 -4.07 -11.62
N LEU A 103 1.31 -3.78 -10.44
CA LEU A 103 0.51 -4.73 -9.66
C LEU A 103 -0.84 -5.06 -10.32
N TRP A 104 -1.39 -4.13 -11.11
CA TRP A 104 -2.61 -4.38 -11.89
C TRP A 104 -2.38 -5.34 -13.05
N ARG A 105 -1.16 -5.44 -13.55
CA ARG A 105 -0.79 -6.35 -14.63
C ARG A 105 -0.17 -7.67 -14.15
N ASN A 106 0.45 -7.66 -12.98
CA ASN A 106 1.19 -8.81 -12.43
C ASN A 106 0.59 -9.20 -11.07
N PRO A 107 -0.52 -9.97 -11.06
CA PRO A 107 -1.17 -10.37 -9.84
C PRO A 107 -0.29 -11.28 -8.97
N ASN A 108 -0.49 -11.22 -7.65
CA ASN A 108 0.26 -11.99 -6.64
C ASN A 108 1.78 -11.75 -6.59
N LEU A 109 2.28 -10.74 -7.31
CA LEU A 109 3.71 -10.38 -7.33
C LEU A 109 4.24 -10.07 -5.91
N ILE A 110 3.43 -9.40 -5.09
CA ILE A 110 3.72 -9.09 -3.68
C ILE A 110 2.52 -9.45 -2.81
N PRO A 111 2.64 -9.47 -1.47
CA PRO A 111 1.51 -9.71 -0.58
C PRO A 111 0.45 -8.62 -0.72
N LEU A 112 -0.82 -9.02 -0.71
CA LEU A 112 -1.95 -8.11 -0.68
C LEU A 112 -2.57 -8.12 0.72
N LEU A 113 -2.54 -6.97 1.37
CA LEU A 113 -3.20 -6.72 2.65
C LEU A 113 -4.49 -5.94 2.40
N HIS A 114 -5.38 -5.98 3.38
CA HIS A 114 -6.67 -5.31 3.27
C HIS A 114 -6.89 -4.31 4.39
N THR A 115 -7.68 -3.30 4.11
CA THR A 115 -8.04 -2.24 5.04
C THR A 115 -9.47 -1.76 4.74
N PRO A 116 -10.20 -1.18 5.70
CA PRO A 116 -11.51 -0.61 5.46
C PRO A 116 -11.46 0.52 4.45
N ASP A 117 -12.51 0.69 3.64
CA ASP A 117 -12.52 1.70 2.56
C ASP A 117 -12.41 3.14 3.09
N PHE A 118 -12.95 3.44 4.29
CA PHE A 118 -12.77 4.77 4.88
C PHE A 118 -11.30 5.08 5.19
N VAL A 119 -10.50 4.07 5.57
CA VAL A 119 -9.05 4.23 5.80
C VAL A 119 -8.35 4.50 4.47
N VAL A 120 -8.77 3.82 3.41
CA VAL A 120 -8.31 4.09 2.05
C VAL A 120 -8.55 5.55 1.68
N ASP A 121 -9.81 5.98 1.73
CA ASP A 121 -10.25 7.25 1.17
C ASP A 121 -9.79 8.45 2.00
N GLU A 122 -9.84 8.35 3.31
CA GLU A 122 -9.49 9.47 4.18
C GLU A 122 -8.01 9.53 4.53
N LYS A 123 -7.30 8.39 4.59
CA LYS A 123 -5.93 8.35 5.12
C LYS A 123 -4.91 7.94 4.07
N LEU A 124 -5.07 6.77 3.44
CA LEU A 124 -4.05 6.21 2.56
C LEU A 124 -3.85 7.00 1.28
N LYS A 125 -4.93 7.50 0.66
CA LYS A 125 -4.86 8.39 -0.53
C LYS A 125 -4.21 9.76 -0.24
N HIS A 126 -4.02 10.12 1.02
CA HIS A 126 -3.27 11.31 1.45
C HIS A 126 -1.83 10.98 1.87
N GLY A 127 -1.39 9.74 1.61
CA GLY A 127 -0.07 9.21 1.92
C GLY A 127 0.21 9.10 3.41
N ALA A 128 -0.80 8.78 4.22
CA ALA A 128 -0.60 8.31 5.59
C ALA A 128 -0.01 6.89 5.59
N ASP A 129 0.68 6.55 6.67
CA ASP A 129 1.10 5.17 6.92
C ASP A 129 -0.09 4.33 7.39
N LEU A 130 -0.06 3.02 7.13
CA LEU A 130 -1.08 2.10 7.60
C LEU A 130 -0.72 1.62 9.01
N MET A 131 -1.61 1.92 9.95
CA MET A 131 -1.48 1.49 11.35
C MET A 131 -1.98 0.06 11.54
N VAL A 132 -1.50 -0.64 12.57
CA VAL A 132 -1.93 -2.01 12.87
C VAL A 132 -3.46 -2.16 12.96
N PRO A 133 -4.21 -1.29 13.66
CA PRO A 133 -5.68 -1.41 13.72
C PRO A 133 -6.40 -1.23 12.37
N GLY A 134 -5.73 -0.63 11.38
CA GLY A 134 -6.30 -0.45 10.05
C GLY A 134 -6.21 -1.70 9.19
N LEU A 135 -5.48 -2.73 9.60
CA LEU A 135 -5.40 -3.99 8.87
C LEU A 135 -6.66 -4.82 9.08
N VAL A 136 -7.13 -5.44 8.01
CA VAL A 136 -8.28 -6.35 8.02
C VAL A 136 -7.83 -7.71 7.50
N LYS A 137 -8.30 -8.74 8.18
CA LYS A 137 -8.05 -10.14 7.85
C LYS A 137 -9.38 -10.87 7.67
N ALA A 138 -9.46 -11.79 6.71
CA ALA A 138 -10.58 -12.71 6.64
C ALA A 138 -10.58 -13.60 7.89
N LYS A 139 -11.73 -13.71 8.56
CA LYS A 139 -11.90 -14.62 9.69
C LYS A 139 -11.56 -16.06 9.29
N GLY A 140 -10.70 -16.72 10.07
CA GLY A 140 -10.28 -18.09 9.80
C GLY A 140 -9.26 -18.24 8.66
N SER A 141 -8.80 -17.14 8.06
CA SER A 141 -7.66 -17.16 7.13
C SER A 141 -6.33 -16.96 7.88
N ALA A 142 -5.21 -17.25 7.23
CA ALA A 142 -3.89 -16.85 7.69
C ALA A 142 -3.45 -15.58 6.96
N TRP A 143 -2.61 -14.76 7.62
CA TRP A 143 -1.92 -13.67 6.93
C TRP A 143 -0.98 -14.25 5.87
N ASP A 144 -0.70 -13.48 4.82
CA ASP A 144 0.30 -13.89 3.83
C ASP A 144 1.68 -14.03 4.50
N LYS A 145 2.28 -15.22 4.40
CA LYS A 145 3.59 -15.54 4.99
C LYS A 145 4.73 -14.68 4.45
N ARG A 146 4.53 -14.03 3.30
CA ARG A 146 5.50 -13.12 2.70
C ARG A 146 5.42 -11.71 3.31
N ALA A 147 4.39 -11.38 4.09
CA ALA A 147 4.19 -10.06 4.71
C ALA A 147 5.05 -9.90 5.98
N THR A 148 6.36 -9.94 5.82
CA THR A 148 7.34 -9.87 6.91
C THR A 148 7.95 -8.47 7.05
N THR A 149 8.63 -8.19 8.16
CA THR A 149 9.32 -6.89 8.35
C THR A 149 10.27 -6.60 7.18
N GLY A 150 10.13 -5.43 6.56
CA GLY A 150 10.92 -5.01 5.39
C GLY A 150 10.38 -5.50 4.05
N ALA A 151 9.38 -6.39 4.02
CA ALA A 151 8.72 -6.80 2.79
C ALA A 151 7.95 -5.63 2.16
N VAL A 152 7.96 -5.57 0.82
CA VAL A 152 7.09 -4.67 0.07
C VAL A 152 5.73 -5.34 -0.06
N VAL A 153 4.67 -4.63 0.31
CA VAL A 153 3.30 -5.12 0.30
C VAL A 153 2.38 -4.13 -0.39
N ALA A 154 1.29 -4.63 -0.93
CA ALA A 154 0.19 -3.83 -1.45
C ALA A 154 -0.98 -3.83 -0.49
N VAL A 155 -1.84 -2.82 -0.60
CA VAL A 155 -3.06 -2.68 0.19
C VAL A 155 -4.25 -2.44 -0.73
N ALA A 156 -5.35 -3.14 -0.49
CA ALA A 156 -6.64 -2.96 -1.13
C ALA A 156 -7.74 -2.62 -0.11
N GLY A 157 -8.79 -1.94 -0.58
CA GLY A 157 -10.01 -1.70 0.19
C GLY A 157 -10.90 -2.95 0.26
N LEU A 158 -11.98 -2.90 1.05
CA LEU A 158 -12.93 -4.01 1.16
C LEU A 158 -13.94 -4.05 0.01
N GLN A 159 -14.23 -2.91 -0.63
CA GLN A 159 -15.13 -2.86 -1.79
C GLN A 159 -14.51 -3.48 -3.04
N ASN A 160 -13.21 -3.25 -3.27
CA ASN A 160 -12.45 -3.79 -4.40
C ASN A 160 -11.24 -4.59 -3.87
N PRO A 161 -11.47 -5.76 -3.24
CA PRO A 161 -10.45 -6.46 -2.44
C PRO A 161 -9.34 -7.12 -3.27
N THR A 162 -9.50 -7.14 -4.59
CA THR A 162 -8.52 -7.67 -5.55
C THR A 162 -7.69 -6.57 -6.21
N VAL A 163 -7.94 -5.30 -5.89
CA VAL A 163 -7.35 -4.15 -6.60
C VAL A 163 -6.37 -3.41 -5.70
N PRO A 164 -5.05 -3.63 -5.88
CA PRO A 164 -4.04 -2.90 -5.13
C PRO A 164 -4.07 -1.41 -5.45
N ILE A 165 -4.24 -0.56 -4.45
CA ILE A 165 -4.33 0.90 -4.65
C ILE A 165 -3.23 1.66 -3.90
N TRP A 166 -2.49 0.96 -3.05
CA TRP A 166 -1.47 1.54 -2.20
C TRP A 166 -0.35 0.53 -1.98
N VAL A 167 0.89 1.02 -1.94
CA VAL A 167 2.11 0.21 -1.84
C VAL A 167 2.98 0.76 -0.71
N GLY A 168 3.50 -0.13 0.12
CA GLY A 168 4.34 0.24 1.24
C GLY A 168 5.30 -0.86 1.68
N THR A 169 6.08 -0.55 2.71
CA THR A 169 7.02 -1.49 3.34
C THR A 169 6.57 -1.83 4.74
N CYS A 170 6.42 -3.13 5.04
CA CYS A 170 6.10 -3.60 6.38
C CYS A 170 7.15 -3.14 7.40
N GLN A 171 6.71 -2.52 8.48
CA GLN A 171 7.55 -2.12 9.61
C GLN A 171 7.56 -3.19 10.72
N ILE A 172 6.62 -4.12 10.67
CA ILE A 172 6.47 -5.25 11.59
C ILE A 172 6.21 -6.53 10.79
N ASP A 173 6.24 -7.66 11.49
CA ASP A 173 5.95 -8.96 10.92
C ASP A 173 4.44 -9.23 10.90
N VAL A 174 3.76 -8.73 9.86
CA VAL A 174 2.30 -8.82 9.70
C VAL A 174 1.83 -10.27 9.69
N GLN A 175 2.66 -11.20 9.17
CA GLN A 175 2.32 -12.63 9.12
C GLN A 175 2.01 -13.23 10.50
N ASN A 176 2.59 -12.64 11.57
CA ASN A 176 2.53 -13.11 12.94
C ASN A 176 1.54 -12.33 13.81
N LEU A 177 0.78 -11.40 13.22
CA LEU A 177 -0.24 -10.67 13.95
C LEU A 177 -1.41 -11.59 14.36
N PRO A 178 -1.99 -11.37 15.55
CA PRO A 178 -3.18 -12.09 15.98
C PRO A 178 -4.38 -11.79 15.06
N ASP A 179 -5.42 -12.61 15.17
CA ASP A 179 -6.68 -12.40 14.43
C ASP A 179 -7.43 -11.16 14.92
N ASP A 180 -7.32 -10.86 16.22
CA ASP A 180 -7.89 -9.67 16.82
C ASP A 180 -6.81 -8.59 17.01
N LEU A 181 -7.00 -7.46 16.31
CA LEU A 181 -6.10 -6.31 16.36
C LEU A 181 -6.59 -5.21 17.31
N GLN A 182 -7.69 -5.43 18.05
CA GLN A 182 -8.17 -4.48 19.05
C GLN A 182 -7.08 -4.17 20.08
N GLY A 183 -6.90 -2.87 20.36
CA GLY A 183 -5.87 -2.39 21.28
C GLY A 183 -4.43 -2.43 20.76
N GLN A 184 -4.16 -3.03 19.59
CA GLN A 184 -2.85 -2.98 18.96
C GLN A 184 -2.54 -1.56 18.49
N LYS A 185 -1.26 -1.19 18.50
CA LYS A 185 -0.80 0.16 18.13
C LYS A 185 0.48 0.08 17.31
N GLY A 186 0.79 1.18 16.64
CA GLY A 186 2.00 1.34 15.85
C GLY A 186 1.76 1.24 14.35
N VAL A 187 2.82 1.56 13.61
CA VAL A 187 2.81 1.55 12.15
C VAL A 187 3.01 0.12 11.68
N ALA A 188 2.06 -0.41 10.90
CA ALA A 188 2.20 -1.72 10.27
C ALA A 188 2.98 -1.61 8.95
N VAL A 189 2.60 -0.63 8.11
CA VAL A 189 3.17 -0.46 6.78
C VAL A 189 3.45 1.02 6.52
N LYS A 190 4.68 1.32 6.09
CA LYS A 190 5.10 2.68 5.75
C LYS A 190 4.82 3.00 4.28
N ALA A 191 4.28 4.17 4.00
CA ALA A 191 3.81 4.59 2.69
C ALA A 191 4.94 4.83 1.68
N LEU A 192 4.89 4.11 0.56
CA LEU A 192 5.77 4.36 -0.58
C LEU A 192 5.01 5.07 -1.71
N HIS A 193 3.93 4.47 -2.21
CA HIS A 193 3.21 4.92 -3.41
C HIS A 193 1.72 4.60 -3.32
N TRP A 194 0.86 5.40 -3.96
CA TRP A 194 -0.59 5.13 -4.02
C TRP A 194 -1.27 5.70 -5.26
N ALA A 195 -2.44 5.17 -5.58
CA ALA A 195 -3.32 5.69 -6.61
C ALA A 195 -3.76 7.12 -6.27
N GLY A 196 -3.44 8.07 -7.14
CA GLY A 196 -3.67 9.50 -6.93
C GLY A 196 -2.44 10.30 -6.49
N ASP A 197 -1.30 9.65 -6.23
CA ASP A 197 -0.05 10.36 -5.95
C ASP A 197 0.59 10.94 -7.23
N GLU A 198 1.70 11.67 -7.05
CA GLU A 198 2.36 12.37 -8.16
C GLU A 198 3.15 11.42 -9.07
N CYS A 199 3.48 10.22 -8.61
CA CYS A 199 4.07 9.16 -9.43
C CYS A 199 2.99 8.45 -10.27
N TRP A 200 1.84 8.18 -9.68
CA TRP A 200 0.65 7.65 -10.35
C TRP A 200 0.17 8.61 -11.46
N SER A 201 0.20 9.91 -11.18
CA SER A 201 -0.22 10.97 -12.11
C SER A 201 0.79 11.26 -13.21
N TRP A 202 2.00 10.70 -13.12
CA TRP A 202 3.08 10.98 -14.07
C TRP A 202 2.81 10.34 -15.43
N LYS A 203 3.03 11.12 -16.48
CA LYS A 203 3.13 10.66 -17.87
C LYS A 203 4.02 11.61 -18.68
N SER A 204 4.55 11.11 -19.80
CA SER A 204 5.46 11.87 -20.67
C SER A 204 4.80 13.14 -21.26
N LEU A 205 3.51 13.05 -21.62
CA LEU A 205 2.73 14.17 -22.14
C LEU A 205 1.42 14.34 -21.35
N GLY A 206 1.24 15.48 -20.69
CA GLY A 206 0.02 15.85 -19.94
C GLY A 206 0.05 15.46 -18.45
N SER A 207 -1.13 15.35 -17.84
CA SER A 207 -1.30 14.92 -16.45
C SER A 207 -2.45 13.91 -16.31
N GLY A 208 -2.44 13.13 -15.23
CA GLY A 208 -3.51 12.22 -14.85
C GLY A 208 -3.10 10.75 -14.93
N GLY A 209 -3.57 9.97 -13.96
CA GLY A 209 -3.38 8.53 -13.94
C GLY A 209 -4.54 7.77 -14.57
N ILE A 210 -4.45 6.44 -14.53
CA ILE A 210 -5.51 5.53 -14.99
C ILE A 210 -6.32 5.12 -13.77
N ASP A 211 -7.64 5.26 -13.86
CA ASP A 211 -8.54 4.85 -12.79
C ASP A 211 -8.33 3.37 -12.43
N PRO A 212 -8.38 3.02 -11.13
CA PRO A 212 -8.28 1.63 -10.72
C PRO A 212 -9.36 0.78 -11.40
N PRO A 213 -9.02 -0.43 -11.88
CA PRO A 213 -10.02 -1.35 -12.40
C PRO A 213 -10.99 -1.76 -11.29
N SER A 214 -12.18 -2.22 -11.66
CA SER A 214 -13.19 -2.69 -10.68
C SER A 214 -12.85 -4.05 -10.06
N ASN A 215 -12.08 -4.88 -10.77
CA ASN A 215 -11.65 -6.19 -10.31
C ASN A 215 -10.39 -6.61 -11.07
N LEU A 216 -9.50 -7.36 -10.43
CA LEU A 216 -8.35 -7.98 -11.07
C LEU A 216 -8.33 -9.49 -10.82
N GLU A 217 -8.28 -10.24 -11.92
CA GLU A 217 -8.09 -11.69 -11.86
C GLU A 217 -6.69 -12.04 -11.35
N GLY A 218 -6.59 -13.19 -10.68
CA GLY A 218 -5.34 -13.70 -10.13
C GLY A 218 -5.03 -13.19 -8.72
N TRP A 219 -5.46 -12.00 -8.32
CA TRP A 219 -5.32 -11.57 -6.92
C TRP A 219 -6.29 -12.34 -6.02
N ILE A 220 -5.78 -12.89 -4.91
CA ILE A 220 -6.61 -13.50 -3.88
C ILE A 220 -7.19 -12.37 -3.02
N GLY A 221 -8.42 -11.96 -3.31
CA GLY A 221 -9.15 -10.99 -2.49
C GLY A 221 -9.70 -11.61 -1.20
N LEU A 222 -10.26 -10.77 -0.33
CA LEU A 222 -11.21 -11.21 0.70
C LEU A 222 -12.49 -11.68 0.01
N ASP A 223 -13.04 -12.83 0.44
CA ASP A 223 -14.34 -13.31 -0.05
C ASP A 223 -15.38 -12.17 0.06
N ALA A 224 -16.07 -11.87 -1.04
CA ALA A 224 -16.98 -10.73 -1.15
C ALA A 224 -18.10 -10.77 -0.08
N GLY A 225 -18.55 -11.95 0.32
CA GLY A 225 -19.53 -12.11 1.40
C GLY A 225 -18.99 -11.72 2.78
N LEU A 226 -17.69 -11.97 2.99
CA LEU A 226 -16.99 -11.68 4.25
C LEU A 226 -16.55 -10.21 4.33
N ALA A 227 -16.12 -9.63 3.21
CA ALA A 227 -15.79 -8.20 3.12
C ALA A 227 -16.98 -7.31 3.50
N SER A 228 -18.19 -7.65 3.03
CA SER A 228 -19.42 -6.93 3.39
C SER A 228 -19.79 -7.06 4.87
N GLN A 229 -19.60 -8.24 5.46
CA GLN A 229 -19.86 -8.47 6.89
C GLN A 229 -18.87 -7.72 7.78
N LEU A 230 -17.57 -7.75 7.45
CA LEU A 230 -16.53 -7.03 8.18
C LEU A 230 -16.72 -5.51 8.08
N GLY A 231 -17.10 -5.00 6.90
CA GLY A 231 -17.43 -3.59 6.71
C GLY A 231 -18.59 -3.12 7.59
N LYS A 232 -19.65 -3.92 7.74
CA LYS A 232 -20.80 -3.57 8.61
C LYS A 232 -20.44 -3.57 10.09
N VAL A 233 -19.72 -4.60 10.55
CA VAL A 233 -19.31 -4.72 11.96
C VAL A 233 -18.43 -3.55 12.39
N LEU A 234 -17.54 -3.09 11.52
CA LEU A 234 -16.65 -1.97 11.85
C LEU A 234 -17.39 -0.61 11.90
N LEU A 235 -18.37 -0.39 11.01
CA LEU A 235 -19.19 0.83 11.04
C LEU A 235 -20.08 0.90 12.30
N GLU A 236 -20.54 -0.24 12.81
CA GLU A 236 -21.32 -0.31 14.04
C GLU A 236 -20.48 0.03 15.29
N ASP A 237 -19.20 -0.38 15.33
CA ASP A 237 -18.31 -0.11 16.46
C ASP A 237 -17.92 1.38 16.55
N GLU A 238 -17.70 2.04 15.40
CA GLU A 238 -17.48 3.50 15.33
C GLU A 238 -18.73 4.29 15.77
N SER A 239 -19.95 3.78 15.49
CA SER A 239 -21.19 4.44 15.90
C SER A 239 -21.46 4.38 17.41
N LYS A 240 -20.88 3.42 18.12
CA LYS A 240 -20.96 3.31 19.60
C LYS A 240 -19.92 4.14 20.32
N ALA A 241 -18.86 4.60 19.65
CA ALA A 241 -17.82 5.44 20.24
C ALA A 241 -18.21 6.94 20.31
N ALA A 242 -19.38 7.33 19.81
CA ALA A 242 -19.85 8.71 19.71
C ALA A 242 -21.07 9.02 20.59
N GLU A 243 -21.10 8.56 21.84
CA GLU A 243 -21.98 9.15 22.86
C GLU A 243 -21.15 9.99 23.86
N PRO A 244 -21.32 11.32 23.91
CA PRO A 244 -20.68 12.14 24.93
C PRO A 244 -21.45 11.98 26.25
N SER A 245 -20.80 11.37 27.24
CA SER A 245 -21.28 11.35 28.62
C SER A 245 -21.49 12.79 29.15
N PRO A 246 -22.65 13.13 29.73
CA PRO A 246 -22.89 14.47 30.26
C PRO A 246 -22.12 14.72 31.56
N ARG A 247 -21.09 15.56 31.45
CA ARG A 247 -20.64 16.63 32.36
C ARG A 247 -21.20 16.57 33.81
N ASN A 248 -20.45 15.97 34.74
CA ASN A 248 -20.59 16.27 36.16
C ASN A 248 -19.83 17.55 36.49
N GLN A 249 -20.58 18.58 36.90
CA GLN A 249 -20.04 19.77 37.56
C GLN A 249 -19.49 19.34 38.93
N LEU A 250 -18.22 19.61 39.19
CA LEU A 250 -17.62 19.52 40.52
C LEU A 250 -17.53 20.96 41.06
N GLU A 251 -18.13 21.12 42.23
CA GLU A 251 -18.25 22.34 43.04
C GLU A 251 -16.88 22.93 43.42
N GLU A 252 -16.83 24.26 43.51
CA GLU A 252 -15.72 25.03 44.07
C GLU A 252 -15.57 24.78 45.59
N PRO A 253 -14.34 24.82 46.14
CA PRO A 253 -14.14 24.69 47.58
C PRO A 253 -14.41 26.01 48.31
N GLN A 254 -15.31 25.96 49.30
CA GLN A 254 -15.54 27.04 50.27
C GLN A 254 -14.31 27.23 51.18
N ALA A 255 -13.86 28.47 51.29
CA ALA A 255 -12.88 28.91 52.28
C ALA A 255 -13.55 29.25 53.61
N THR A 256 -12.96 28.76 54.70
CA THR A 256 -13.35 28.95 56.11
C THR A 256 -12.68 30.18 56.72
N VAL A 257 -13.46 31.11 57.31
CA VAL A 257 -13.20 31.98 58.49
C VAL A 257 -14.49 32.80 58.69
N ASP A 258 -15.05 33.10 59.86
CA ASP A 258 -14.65 33.07 61.28
C ASP A 258 -15.94 32.93 62.11
N ASP A 259 -15.85 32.27 63.27
CA ASP A 259 -16.91 32.21 64.27
C ASP A 259 -16.35 32.78 65.59
N ALA A 260 -16.98 33.85 66.09
CA ALA A 260 -16.77 34.35 67.45
C ALA A 260 -18.01 35.13 67.92
N ASN A 261 -18.84 34.45 68.73
CA ASN A 261 -19.44 34.83 70.02
C ASN A 261 -19.61 36.35 70.33
N ASP A 262 -20.65 36.83 71.00
CA ASP A 262 -21.51 36.21 72.01
C ASP A 262 -22.75 37.08 72.30
N ALA A 263 -23.66 36.45 73.03
CA ALA A 263 -24.91 36.86 73.67
C ALA A 263 -25.21 38.35 74.00
N ASN A 264 -26.49 38.69 73.80
CA ASN A 264 -27.26 39.62 74.64
C ASN A 264 -27.37 39.04 76.07
N ASP A 265 -26.83 39.76 77.06
CA ASP A 265 -27.47 40.32 78.28
C ASP A 265 -26.39 40.65 79.33
#